data_AF-A0A533I893-F1
#
_entry.id   AF-A0A533I893-F1
#
_cell.length_a   1.000
_cell.length_b   1.000
_cell.length_c   1.000
_cell.angle_alpha   90.00
_cell.angle_beta   90.00
_cell.angle_gamma   90.00
#
_symmetry.space_group_name_H-M   'P 1'
#
loop_
_entity.id
_entity.type
_entity.pdbx_description
1 polymer ?
#
loop_
_entity_poly.entity_id
_entity_poly.type
_entity_poly.pdbx_seq_one_letter_code
_entity_poly.pdbx_strand_id
1 'polypeptide(L)'
;MTKHTHIDLARASADQMIADRFGHSRGTLTFAAYLDYVDARQTRHLSPAAAALVIAKTGDQRQRIKLTLEGGVIIAHVPLKDTRRHGAYVWAQIGLAEWLDLIENGADGAWFLNYAGKHDKRGYVRTSPPLASQGAATLVTVGRLVAGAGKGRVVRFKDRNPLNLRRGNLFLNGAFAAPDGQRRGAKHDACALMAEGASRRRSLAGSGFDMPHAMPAS
;
A
#
# COMPACT_ATOMS: atom_id res chain seq x y z
N MET A 1 -28.03 -5.50 14.05
CA MET A 1 -26.62 -5.26 14.44
C MET A 1 -26.33 -3.76 14.39
N THR A 2 -25.70 -3.21 15.42
CA THR A 2 -25.35 -1.78 15.45
C THR A 2 -24.04 -1.55 14.69
N LYS A 3 -23.76 -0.30 14.26
CA LYS A 3 -22.52 0.03 13.54
C LYS A 3 -21.25 -0.35 14.31
N HIS A 4 -21.28 -0.29 15.64
CA HIS A 4 -20.16 -0.71 16.49
C HIS A 4 -19.86 -2.20 16.35
N THR A 5 -20.89 -3.07 16.34
CA THR A 5 -20.71 -4.51 16.17
C THR A 5 -19.99 -4.88 14.86
N HIS A 6 -20.22 -4.13 13.78
CA HIS A 6 -19.56 -4.39 12.49
C HIS A 6 -18.07 -4.00 12.50
N ILE A 7 -17.69 -2.96 13.24
CA ILE A 7 -16.28 -2.53 13.36
C ILE A 7 -15.51 -3.55 14.20
N ASP A 8 -16.07 -3.96 15.34
CA ASP A 8 -15.43 -4.93 16.24
C ASP A 8 -15.26 -6.29 15.55
N LEU A 9 -16.28 -6.73 14.80
CA LEU A 9 -16.20 -7.96 14.00
C LEU A 9 -15.14 -7.86 12.90
N ALA A 10 -15.05 -6.72 12.19
CA ALA A 10 -14.02 -6.51 11.17
C ALA A 10 -12.61 -6.53 11.77
N ARG A 11 -12.44 -5.97 12.98
CA ARG A 11 -11.17 -5.99 13.72
C ARG A 11 -10.79 -7.41 14.15
N ALA A 12 -11.69 -8.14 14.79
CA ALA A 12 -11.45 -9.52 15.21
C ALA A 12 -11.12 -10.43 14.01
N SER A 13 -11.83 -10.26 12.90
CA SER A 13 -11.56 -11.02 11.66
C SER A 13 -10.19 -10.66 11.06
N ALA A 14 -9.76 -9.40 11.18
CA ALA A 14 -8.44 -8.97 10.74
C ALA A 14 -7.33 -9.52 11.63
N ASP A 15 -7.53 -9.55 12.95
CA ASP A 15 -6.58 -10.17 13.89
C ASP A 15 -6.42 -11.66 13.59
N GLN A 16 -7.51 -12.39 13.35
CA GLN A 16 -7.44 -13.79 12.93
C GLN A 16 -6.64 -13.97 11.64
N MET A 17 -6.92 -13.15 10.61
CA MET A 17 -6.18 -13.18 9.35
C MET A 17 -4.67 -12.95 9.54
N ILE A 18 -4.29 -12.07 10.47
CA ILE A 18 -2.89 -11.80 10.80
C ILE A 18 -2.26 -12.98 11.54
N ALA A 19 -2.94 -13.52 12.54
CA ALA A 19 -2.49 -14.70 13.28
C ALA A 19 -2.26 -15.89 12.34
N ASP A 20 -3.19 -16.16 11.42
CA ASP A 20 -3.08 -17.25 10.45
C ASP A 20 -1.90 -17.06 9.48
N ARG A 21 -1.70 -15.83 8.98
CA ARG A 21 -0.67 -15.56 7.97
C ARG A 21 0.73 -15.38 8.55
N PHE A 22 0.83 -14.77 9.73
CA PHE A 22 2.08 -14.22 10.26
C PHE A 22 2.38 -14.64 11.69
N GLY A 23 1.45 -15.29 12.40
CA GLY A 23 1.63 -15.71 13.78
C GLY A 23 2.82 -16.65 13.95
N HIS A 24 2.92 -17.68 13.12
CA HIS A 24 4.01 -18.65 13.21
C HIS A 24 5.37 -18.08 12.76
N SER A 25 5.40 -17.33 11.65
CA SER A 25 6.65 -16.85 11.04
C SER A 25 7.23 -15.61 11.72
N ARG A 26 6.39 -14.79 12.38
CA ARG A 26 6.77 -13.47 12.91
C ARG A 26 6.32 -13.19 14.33
N GLY A 27 5.58 -14.11 14.96
CA GLY A 27 5.01 -13.89 16.29
C GLY A 27 3.98 -12.77 16.33
N THR A 28 3.39 -12.41 15.19
CA THR A 28 2.44 -11.29 15.09
C THR A 28 1.01 -11.83 15.05
N LEU A 29 0.21 -11.50 16.07
CA LEU A 29 -1.14 -12.07 16.25
C LEU A 29 -2.28 -11.08 16.02
N THR A 30 -1.99 -9.77 16.00
CA THR A 30 -3.02 -8.74 15.84
C THR A 30 -2.67 -7.80 14.72
N PHE A 31 -3.69 -7.18 14.12
CA PHE A 31 -3.51 -6.18 13.07
C PHE A 31 -2.68 -5.00 13.56
N ALA A 32 -2.88 -4.54 14.80
CA ALA A 32 -2.07 -3.47 15.38
C ALA A 32 -0.58 -3.87 15.48
N ALA A 33 -0.28 -5.05 16.03
CA ALA A 33 1.09 -5.55 16.13
C ALA A 33 1.74 -5.72 14.74
N TYR A 34 0.95 -6.07 13.72
CA TYR A 34 1.43 -6.13 12.35
C TYR A 34 1.80 -4.75 11.79
N LEU A 35 1.02 -3.71 12.08
CA LEU A 35 1.37 -2.34 11.67
C LEU A 35 2.71 -1.91 12.32
N ASP A 36 2.90 -2.21 13.60
CA ASP A 36 4.15 -1.89 14.32
C ASP A 36 5.34 -2.67 13.73
N TYR A 37 5.14 -3.95 13.39
CA TYR A 37 6.13 -4.75 12.68
C TYR A 37 6.52 -4.12 11.33
N VAL A 38 5.54 -3.64 10.55
CA VAL A 38 5.79 -3.00 9.25
C VAL A 38 6.54 -1.69 9.42
N ASP A 39 6.22 -0.88 10.43
CA ASP A 39 6.94 0.36 10.76
C ASP A 39 8.41 0.06 11.04
N ALA A 40 8.68 -0.87 11.96
CA ALA A 40 10.02 -1.32 12.30
C ALA A 40 10.80 -1.86 11.10
N ARG A 41 10.16 -2.73 10.30
CA ARG A 41 10.76 -3.30 9.08
C ARG A 41 11.11 -2.21 8.07
N GLN A 42 10.22 -1.24 7.87
CA GLN A 42 10.42 -0.16 6.91
C GLN A 42 11.62 0.70 7.30
N THR A 43 11.86 0.94 8.58
CA THR A 43 12.89 1.88 9.05
C THR A 43 14.20 1.23 9.49
N ARG A 44 14.31 -0.09 9.49
CA ARG A 44 15.46 -0.82 10.06
C ARG A 44 16.83 -0.44 9.47
N HIS A 45 16.86 0.01 8.22
CA HIS A 45 18.09 0.41 7.51
C HIS A 45 18.41 1.91 7.68
N LEU A 46 17.59 2.65 8.45
CA LEU A 46 17.72 4.09 8.64
C LEU A 46 18.37 4.40 9.99
N SER A 47 18.97 5.59 10.09
CA SER A 47 19.35 6.14 11.40
C SER A 47 18.10 6.44 12.24
N PRO A 48 18.19 6.49 13.58
CA PRO A 48 17.04 6.74 14.44
C PRO A 48 16.27 8.03 14.09
N ALA A 49 16.97 9.11 13.75
CA ALA A 49 16.35 10.37 13.34
C ALA A 49 15.55 10.23 12.04
N ALA A 50 16.11 9.56 11.03
CA ALA A 50 15.41 9.31 9.77
C ALA A 50 14.24 8.32 9.94
N ALA A 51 14.40 7.30 10.79
CA ALA A 51 13.34 6.36 11.15
C ALA A 51 12.13 7.10 11.77
N ALA A 52 12.38 7.98 12.75
CA ALA A 52 11.33 8.76 13.39
C ALA A 52 10.52 9.61 12.38
N LEU A 53 11.19 10.24 11.42
CA LEU A 53 10.53 11.00 10.35
C LEU A 53 9.66 10.12 9.44
N VAL A 54 10.13 8.93 9.11
CA VAL A 54 9.37 7.97 8.28
C VAL A 54 8.14 7.45 9.04
N ILE A 55 8.28 7.11 10.32
CA ILE A 55 7.18 6.66 11.19
C ILE A 55 6.14 7.79 11.36
N ALA A 56 6.58 9.01 11.65
CA ALA A 56 5.68 10.17 11.81
C ALA A 56 4.81 10.45 10.57
N LYS A 57 5.27 10.05 9.38
CA LYS A 57 4.53 10.26 8.12
C LYS A 57 3.77 9.01 7.67
N THR A 58 4.47 7.89 7.53
CA THR A 58 3.94 6.66 6.94
C THR A 58 3.26 5.79 8.00
N GLY A 59 3.83 5.72 9.20
CA GLY A 59 3.23 5.06 10.35
C GLY A 59 1.91 5.73 10.74
N ASP A 60 1.86 7.06 10.84
CA ASP A 60 0.60 7.79 11.13
C ASP A 60 -0.51 7.45 10.12
N GLN A 61 -0.19 7.33 8.83
CA GLN A 61 -1.15 6.90 7.83
C GLN A 61 -1.66 5.47 8.07
N ARG A 62 -0.75 4.52 8.36
CA ARG A 62 -1.11 3.12 8.63
C ARG A 62 -1.98 2.99 9.88
N GLN A 63 -1.62 3.66 10.96
CA GLN A 63 -2.34 3.60 12.23
C GLN A 63 -3.75 4.19 12.14
N ARG A 64 -4.03 5.01 11.11
CA ARG A 64 -5.37 5.57 10.82
C ARG A 64 -6.22 4.69 9.91
N ILE A 65 -5.73 3.54 9.45
CA ILE A 65 -6.52 2.63 8.60
C ILE A 65 -7.77 2.18 9.34
N LYS A 66 -8.92 2.30 8.68
CA LYS A 66 -10.20 1.82 9.20
C LYS A 66 -10.56 0.50 8.52
N LEU A 67 -11.14 -0.42 9.29
CA LEU A 67 -11.58 -1.72 8.79
C LEU A 67 -13.10 -1.79 8.80
N THR A 68 -13.68 -2.33 7.73
CA THR A 68 -15.12 -2.63 7.65
C THR A 68 -15.31 -4.02 7.07
N LEU A 69 -16.41 -4.68 7.42
CA LEU A 69 -16.80 -5.97 6.85
C LEU A 69 -17.91 -5.75 5.82
N GLU A 70 -17.68 -6.18 4.58
CA GLU A 70 -18.64 -6.08 3.48
C GLU A 70 -18.75 -7.43 2.76
N GLY A 71 -19.92 -8.07 2.79
CA GLY A 71 -20.14 -9.35 2.11
C GLY A 71 -19.16 -10.46 2.52
N GLY A 72 -18.75 -10.49 3.79
CA GLY A 72 -17.76 -11.43 4.31
C GLY A 72 -16.30 -11.08 4.01
N VAL A 73 -16.04 -9.99 3.28
CA VAL A 73 -14.69 -9.52 2.96
C VAL A 73 -14.33 -8.32 3.85
N ILE A 74 -13.15 -8.35 4.44
CA ILE A 74 -12.62 -7.22 5.21
C ILE A 74 -12.07 -6.19 4.22
N ILE A 75 -12.58 -4.96 4.30
CA ILE A 75 -12.13 -3.83 3.49
C ILE A 75 -11.31 -2.89 4.37
N ALA A 76 -10.09 -2.59 3.93
CA ALA A 76 -9.23 -1.57 4.50
C ALA A 76 -9.51 -0.23 3.81
N HIS A 77 -9.82 0.79 4.62
CA HIS A 77 -9.94 2.17 4.20
C HIS A 77 -8.64 2.88 4.55
N VAL A 78 -7.80 3.09 3.55
CA VAL A 78 -6.47 3.70 3.68
C VAL A 78 -6.60 5.22 3.52
N PRO A 79 -6.26 6.02 4.54
CA PRO A 79 -6.36 7.47 4.46
C PRO A 79 -5.24 8.02 3.58
N LEU A 80 -5.57 8.89 2.63
CA LEU A 80 -4.62 9.53 1.72
C LEU A 80 -4.71 11.04 1.90
N LYS A 81 -3.56 11.72 1.85
CA LYS A 81 -3.53 13.18 1.76
C LYS A 81 -3.90 13.59 0.33
N ASP A 82 -4.95 14.38 0.17
CA ASP A 82 -5.28 15.05 -1.10
C ASP A 82 -4.67 16.45 -1.09
N THR A 83 -3.67 16.67 -1.94
CA THR A 83 -2.96 17.96 -2.06
C THR A 83 -3.87 19.09 -2.53
N ARG A 84 -5.02 18.77 -3.15
CA ARG A 84 -5.99 19.78 -3.61
C ARG A 84 -7.04 20.15 -2.57
N ARG A 85 -7.16 19.40 -1.48
CA ARG A 85 -8.17 19.63 -0.43
C ARG A 85 -7.57 20.11 0.88
N HIS A 86 -6.50 20.90 0.82
CA HIS A 86 -5.87 21.55 1.98
C HIS A 86 -5.60 20.60 3.16
N GLY A 87 -5.14 19.38 2.89
CA GLY A 87 -4.80 18.40 3.93
C GLY A 87 -5.95 17.52 4.41
N ALA A 88 -7.16 17.65 3.84
CA ALA A 88 -8.24 16.70 4.11
C ALA A 88 -7.86 15.28 3.67
N TYR A 89 -8.25 14.30 4.48
CA TYR A 89 -8.10 12.90 4.15
C TYR A 89 -9.19 12.46 3.15
N VAL A 90 -8.76 11.79 2.10
CA VAL A 90 -9.62 10.96 1.25
C VAL A 90 -9.29 9.49 1.49
N TRP A 91 -10.24 8.58 1.33
CA TRP A 91 -10.07 7.19 1.73
C TRP A 91 -10.07 6.28 0.51
N ALA A 92 -8.97 5.57 0.30
CA ALA A 92 -8.92 4.49 -0.68
C ALA A 92 -9.43 3.19 -0.05
N GLN A 93 -10.18 2.41 -0.82
CA GLN A 93 -10.78 1.15 -0.39
C GLN A 93 -10.08 -0.01 -1.10
N ILE A 94 -9.62 -0.99 -0.34
CA ILE A 94 -8.96 -2.19 -0.84
C ILE A 94 -9.34 -3.38 0.06
N GLY A 95 -9.37 -4.60 -0.48
CA GLY A 95 -9.50 -5.78 0.39
C GLY A 95 -8.28 -5.90 1.31
N LEU A 96 -8.48 -6.31 2.56
CA LEU A 96 -7.40 -6.40 3.53
C LEU A 96 -6.32 -7.39 3.08
N ALA A 97 -6.71 -8.53 2.52
CA ALA A 97 -5.77 -9.52 2.01
C ALA A 97 -4.85 -8.93 0.92
N GLU A 98 -5.41 -8.24 -0.08
CA GLU A 98 -4.62 -7.58 -1.11
C GLU A 98 -3.74 -6.46 -0.54
N TRP A 99 -4.25 -5.71 0.45
CA TRP A 99 -3.44 -4.69 1.12
C TRP A 99 -2.21 -5.31 1.80
N LEU A 100 -2.39 -6.40 2.55
CA LEU A 100 -1.30 -7.13 3.19
C LEU A 100 -0.29 -7.62 2.14
N ASP A 101 -0.76 -8.20 1.04
CA ASP A 101 0.13 -8.67 -0.02
C ASP A 101 0.96 -7.52 -0.63
N LEU A 102 0.37 -6.34 -0.80
CA LEU A 102 1.09 -5.17 -1.27
C LEU A 102 2.18 -4.73 -0.28
N ILE A 103 1.86 -4.67 1.01
CA ILE A 103 2.82 -4.31 2.06
C ILE A 103 3.97 -5.31 2.11
N GLU A 104 3.69 -6.61 2.02
CA GLU A 104 4.69 -7.67 1.96
C GLU A 104 5.60 -7.60 0.72
N ASN A 105 5.06 -7.13 -0.40
CA ASN A 105 5.83 -6.88 -1.63
C ASN A 105 6.55 -5.52 -1.65
N GLY A 106 6.63 -4.84 -0.51
CA GLY A 106 7.38 -3.59 -0.34
C GLY A 106 6.59 -2.31 -0.66
N ALA A 107 5.28 -2.38 -0.88
CA ALA A 107 4.42 -1.20 -1.04
C ALA A 107 4.04 -0.55 0.29
N ASP A 108 4.94 -0.61 1.26
CA ASP A 108 4.82 -0.10 2.62
C ASP A 108 5.23 1.38 2.76
N GLY A 109 5.46 2.07 1.65
CA GLY A 109 5.57 3.53 1.62
C GLY A 109 4.22 4.23 1.85
N ALA A 110 4.26 5.54 2.06
CA ALA A 110 3.03 6.32 2.19
C ALA A 110 2.29 6.39 0.86
N TRP A 111 0.98 6.13 0.89
CA TRP A 111 0.11 6.24 -0.25
C TRP A 111 -0.43 7.67 -0.36
N PHE A 112 -0.60 8.16 -1.58
CA PHE A 112 -1.14 9.50 -1.81
C PHE A 112 -1.91 9.56 -3.12
N LEU A 113 -2.88 10.47 -3.18
CA LEU A 113 -3.63 10.72 -4.41
C LEU A 113 -2.83 11.69 -5.28
N ASN A 114 -2.42 11.24 -6.47
CA ASN A 114 -1.64 12.04 -7.40
C ASN A 114 -2.42 12.30 -8.68
N TYR A 115 -2.43 13.56 -9.12
CA TYR A 115 -3.07 14.00 -10.36
C TYR A 115 -2.00 14.28 -11.43
N ALA A 116 -2.28 13.96 -12.69
CA ALA A 116 -1.29 14.13 -13.77
C ALA A 116 -1.03 15.60 -14.14
N GLY A 117 -1.99 16.49 -13.91
CA GLY A 117 -1.85 17.94 -14.08
C GLY A 117 -2.78 18.74 -13.16
N LYS A 118 -2.64 20.07 -13.13
CA LYS A 118 -3.44 20.97 -12.26
C LYS A 118 -4.95 20.87 -12.52
N HIS A 119 -5.34 20.69 -13.79
CA HIS A 119 -6.75 20.66 -14.21
C HIS A 119 -7.31 19.24 -14.36
N ASP A 120 -6.49 18.20 -14.19
CA ASP A 120 -6.97 16.83 -14.35
C ASP A 120 -7.95 16.47 -13.25
N LYS A 121 -9.16 16.07 -13.63
CA LYS A 121 -10.20 15.65 -12.67
C LYS A 121 -9.92 14.26 -12.08
N ARG A 122 -9.01 13.48 -12.68
CA ARG A 122 -8.74 12.10 -12.31
C ARG A 122 -7.36 11.97 -11.65
N GLY A 123 -7.37 11.72 -10.35
CA GLY A 123 -6.19 11.30 -9.62
C GLY A 123 -6.02 9.78 -9.68
N TYR A 124 -4.84 9.30 -9.32
CA TYR A 124 -4.56 7.88 -9.08
C TYR A 124 -3.88 7.75 -7.72
N VAL A 125 -4.24 6.70 -6.97
CA VAL A 125 -3.52 6.36 -5.75
C VAL A 125 -2.14 5.83 -6.12
N ARG A 126 -1.09 6.45 -5.58
CA ARG A 126 0.29 6.10 -5.85
C ARG A 126 1.06 5.88 -4.56
N THR A 127 2.14 5.11 -4.68
CA THR A 127 3.16 4.90 -3.66
C THR A 127 4.54 4.96 -4.32
N SER A 128 5.57 5.11 -3.51
CA SER A 128 6.95 5.06 -3.96
C SER A 128 7.53 3.67 -3.68
N PRO A 129 8.32 3.09 -4.60
CA PRO A 129 9.15 1.93 -4.30
C PRO A 129 10.07 2.22 -3.11
N PRO A 130 10.41 1.19 -2.29
CA PRO A 130 11.39 1.34 -1.24
C PRO A 130 12.71 1.91 -1.80
N LEU A 131 13.35 2.79 -1.04
CA LEU A 131 14.63 3.42 -1.40
C LEU A 131 14.62 4.21 -2.72
N ALA A 132 13.44 4.61 -3.23
CA ALA A 132 13.39 5.53 -4.36
C ALA A 132 14.17 6.82 -4.01
N SER A 133 15.18 7.15 -4.81
CA SER A 133 16.03 8.33 -4.59
C SER A 133 15.23 9.63 -4.73
N GLN A 134 15.76 10.74 -4.17
CA GLN A 134 15.09 12.04 -4.15
C GLN A 134 14.92 12.72 -5.53
N GLY A 135 15.40 12.12 -6.63
CA GLY A 135 15.17 12.61 -7.99
C GLY A 135 13.97 11.92 -8.62
N ALA A 136 13.02 12.71 -9.15
CA ALA A 136 11.83 12.27 -9.92
C ALA A 136 11.39 10.83 -9.62
N ALA A 137 11.12 10.55 -8.34
CA ALA A 137 10.91 9.18 -7.86
C ALA A 137 9.88 8.48 -8.74
N THR A 138 10.21 7.29 -9.25
CA THR A 138 9.29 6.52 -10.09
C THR A 138 8.10 6.11 -9.24
N LEU A 139 7.01 6.86 -9.35
CA LEU A 139 5.79 6.59 -8.62
C LEU A 139 5.05 5.43 -9.25
N VAL A 140 4.63 4.48 -8.42
CA VAL A 140 3.85 3.33 -8.85
C VAL A 140 2.40 3.55 -8.50
N THR A 141 1.50 3.34 -9.47
CA THR A 141 0.06 3.40 -9.21
C THR A 141 -0.38 2.14 -8.49
N VAL A 142 -1.02 2.28 -7.33
CA VAL A 142 -1.41 1.15 -6.48
C VAL A 142 -2.37 0.21 -7.20
N GLY A 143 -3.33 0.75 -7.95
CA GLY A 143 -4.23 -0.08 -8.76
C GLY A 143 -3.49 -0.98 -9.77
N ARG A 144 -2.30 -0.58 -10.25
CA ARG A 144 -1.49 -1.45 -11.11
C ARG A 144 -0.91 -2.62 -10.34
N LEU A 145 -0.47 -2.39 -9.11
CA LEU A 145 0.07 -3.44 -8.24
C LEU A 145 -1.04 -4.43 -7.90
N VAL A 146 -2.20 -3.94 -7.45
CA VAL A 146 -3.36 -4.79 -7.16
C VAL A 146 -3.77 -5.59 -8.39
N ALA A 147 -3.75 -5.00 -9.58
CA ALA A 147 -4.15 -5.67 -10.82
C ALA A 147 -3.05 -6.57 -11.44
N GLY A 148 -1.81 -6.54 -10.95
CA GLY A 148 -0.68 -7.25 -11.57
C GLY A 148 -0.33 -6.72 -12.97
N ALA A 149 -0.38 -5.39 -13.14
CA ALA A 149 -0.19 -4.75 -14.44
C ALA A 149 1.29 -4.70 -14.86
N GLY A 150 1.69 -5.63 -15.72
CA GLY A 150 3.01 -5.61 -16.36
C GLY A 150 3.24 -4.42 -17.29
N LYS A 151 4.44 -4.34 -17.87
CA LYS A 151 4.84 -3.28 -18.81
C LYS A 151 3.82 -3.10 -19.94
N GLY A 152 3.53 -1.86 -20.31
CA GLY A 152 2.61 -1.52 -21.40
C GLY A 152 1.11 -1.67 -21.08
N ARG A 153 0.71 -2.45 -20.06
CA ARG A 153 -0.69 -2.58 -19.66
C ARG A 153 -1.16 -1.34 -18.90
N VAL A 154 -2.43 -0.98 -19.01
CA VAL A 154 -3.04 0.16 -18.28
C VAL A 154 -4.17 -0.35 -17.40
N VAL A 155 -4.17 0.03 -16.12
CA VAL A 155 -5.28 -0.29 -15.21
C VAL A 155 -6.42 0.70 -15.37
N ARG A 156 -7.65 0.20 -15.34
CA ARG A 156 -8.89 0.97 -15.36
C ARG A 156 -9.81 0.52 -14.23
N PHE A 157 -10.78 1.38 -13.91
CA PHE A 157 -11.74 1.22 -12.81
C PHE A 157 -13.14 1.12 -13.40
N LYS A 158 -13.90 0.07 -13.07
CA LYS A 158 -15.25 -0.15 -13.60
C LYS A 158 -16.20 0.97 -13.18
N ASP A 159 -16.14 1.36 -11.91
CA ASP A 159 -16.93 2.45 -11.32
C ASP A 159 -16.37 3.86 -11.60
N ARG A 160 -15.25 3.96 -12.33
CA ARG A 160 -14.52 5.21 -12.61
C ARG A 160 -14.01 5.94 -11.35
N ASN A 161 -14.00 5.30 -10.19
CA ASN A 161 -13.51 5.84 -8.93
C ASN A 161 -12.08 5.32 -8.65
N PRO A 162 -11.04 6.18 -8.74
CA PRO A 162 -9.66 5.75 -8.52
C PRO A 162 -9.34 5.39 -7.06
N LEU A 163 -10.23 5.72 -6.12
CA LEU A 163 -10.09 5.36 -4.71
C LEU A 163 -10.62 3.94 -4.43
N ASN A 164 -11.42 3.34 -5.32
CA ASN A 164 -11.89 1.97 -5.17
C ASN A 164 -10.88 1.00 -5.82
N LEU A 165 -9.90 0.57 -5.02
CA LEU A 165 -8.81 -0.32 -5.41
C LEU A 165 -9.15 -1.80 -5.27
N ARG A 166 -10.42 -2.16 -4.99
CA ARG A 166 -10.84 -3.57 -4.86
C ARG A 166 -10.55 -4.32 -6.16
N ARG A 167 -9.98 -5.52 -6.07
CA ARG A 167 -9.58 -6.35 -7.22
C ARG A 167 -10.70 -6.48 -8.27
N GLY A 168 -11.93 -6.71 -7.83
CA GLY A 168 -13.10 -6.83 -8.72
C GLY A 168 -13.48 -5.56 -9.48
N ASN A 169 -13.07 -4.37 -9.01
CA ASN A 169 -13.29 -3.08 -9.67
C ASN A 169 -12.21 -2.77 -10.72
N LEU A 170 -11.08 -3.48 -10.69
CA LEU A 170 -9.95 -3.22 -11.56
C LEU A 170 -9.97 -4.12 -12.79
N PHE A 171 -9.55 -3.58 -13.93
CA PHE A 171 -9.30 -4.36 -15.13
C PHE A 171 -8.11 -3.80 -15.91
N LEU A 172 -7.45 -4.68 -16.67
CA LEU A 172 -6.30 -4.33 -17.47
C LEU A 172 -6.70 -4.15 -18.93
N ASN A 173 -6.36 -2.99 -19.48
CA ASN A 173 -6.37 -2.78 -20.92
C ASN A 173 -4.96 -2.96 -21.47
N GLY A 174 -4.87 -3.50 -22.69
CA GLY A 174 -3.62 -3.57 -23.45
C GLY A 174 -3.07 -2.18 -23.77
N ALA A 175 -1.86 -2.15 -24.33
CA ALA A 175 -1.31 -0.93 -24.90
C ALA A 175 -2.17 -0.53 -26.11
N PHE A 176 -2.60 0.72 -26.17
CA PHE A 176 -3.26 1.25 -27.36
C PHE A 176 -2.19 1.88 -28.26
N ALA A 177 -2.26 1.59 -29.56
CA ALA A 177 -1.57 2.40 -30.55
C ALA A 177 -2.24 3.78 -30.55
N ALA A 178 -1.49 4.82 -30.22
CA ALA A 178 -1.96 6.17 -30.46
C ALA A 178 -1.98 6.45 -31.98
N PRO A 179 -2.76 7.45 -32.44
CA PRO A 179 -2.87 7.79 -33.86
C PRO A 179 -1.52 8.13 -34.53
N ASP A 180 -0.52 8.50 -33.72
CA ASP A 180 0.86 8.78 -34.11
C ASP A 180 1.75 7.50 -34.20
N GLY A 181 1.15 6.32 -34.08
CA GLY A 181 1.86 5.03 -34.07
C GLY A 181 2.59 4.72 -32.76
N GLN A 182 2.62 5.64 -31.79
CA GLN A 182 3.28 5.38 -30.51
C GLN A 182 2.44 4.48 -29.61
N ARG A 183 3.07 3.44 -29.05
CA ARG A 183 2.45 2.64 -27.99
C ARG A 183 2.41 3.45 -26.71
N ARG A 184 1.22 3.89 -26.31
CA ARG A 184 1.00 4.57 -25.02
C ARG A 184 0.66 3.52 -23.97
N GLY A 185 1.58 3.33 -23.03
CA GLY A 185 1.45 2.41 -21.92
C GLY A 185 2.47 2.73 -20.82
N ALA A 186 2.38 2.07 -19.67
CA ALA A 186 3.39 2.29 -18.64
C ALA A 186 4.76 1.77 -19.09
N LYS A 187 5.79 2.59 -18.82
CA LYS A 187 7.18 2.31 -19.17
C LYS A 187 7.77 1.12 -18.41
N HIS A 188 7.27 0.88 -17.21
CA HIS A 188 7.80 -0.12 -16.28
C HIS A 188 6.75 -1.14 -15.85
N ASP A 189 7.24 -2.32 -15.48
CA ASP A 189 6.47 -3.28 -14.70
C ASP A 189 6.42 -2.80 -13.24
N ALA A 190 5.21 -2.56 -12.75
CA ALA A 190 5.00 -2.01 -11.42
C ALA A 190 5.43 -2.99 -10.32
N CYS A 191 5.13 -4.28 -10.48
CA CYS A 191 5.44 -5.29 -9.48
C CYS A 191 6.95 -5.55 -9.44
N ALA A 192 7.61 -5.61 -10.61
CA ALA A 192 9.06 -5.78 -10.68
C ALA A 192 9.81 -4.62 -9.99
N LEU A 193 9.39 -3.37 -10.23
CA LEU A 193 9.98 -2.19 -9.57
C LEU A 193 9.86 -2.25 -8.04
N MET A 194 8.70 -2.67 -7.53
CA MET A 194 8.49 -2.80 -6.08
C MET A 194 9.37 -3.91 -5.49
N ALA A 195 9.42 -5.06 -6.14
CA ALA A 195 10.23 -6.20 -5.73
C ALA A 195 11.74 -5.87 -5.72
N GLU A 196 12.22 -5.14 -6.72
CA GLU A 196 13.61 -4.68 -6.79
C GLU A 196 13.94 -3.74 -5.60
N GLY A 197 13.09 -2.75 -5.33
CA GLY A 197 13.25 -1.85 -4.19
C GLY A 197 13.23 -2.59 -2.86
N ALA A 198 12.30 -3.53 -2.69
CA ALA A 198 12.21 -4.38 -1.49
C ALA A 198 13.47 -5.24 -1.29
N SER A 199 13.98 -5.86 -2.37
CA SER A 199 15.21 -6.66 -2.35
C SER A 199 16.43 -5.83 -1.96
N ARG A 200 16.57 -4.64 -2.55
CA ARG A 200 17.65 -3.70 -2.21
C ARG A 200 17.60 -3.29 -0.74
N ARG A 201 16.39 -2.99 -0.22
CA ARG A 201 16.20 -2.65 1.19
C ARG A 201 16.58 -3.81 2.11
N ARG A 202 16.18 -5.04 1.77
CA ARG A 202 16.58 -6.25 2.51
C ARG A 202 18.10 -6.41 2.53
N SER A 203 18.76 -6.22 1.39
CA SER A 203 20.23 -6.28 1.30
C SER A 203 20.93 -5.26 2.20
N LEU A 204 20.40 -4.04 2.35
CA LEU A 204 20.98 -3.01 3.22
C LEU A 204 20.75 -3.27 4.72
N ALA A 205 19.61 -3.85 5.07
CA ALA A 205 19.27 -4.18 6.45
C ALA A 205 19.96 -5.47 6.96
N GLY A 206 20.54 -6.27 6.07
CA GLY A 206 21.22 -7.51 6.42
C GLY A 206 20.29 -8.60 6.98
N SER A 207 20.86 -9.55 7.73
CA SER A 207 20.14 -10.69 8.33
C SER A 207 19.02 -10.28 9.30
N GLY A 208 19.02 -9.02 9.75
CA GLY A 208 17.97 -8.48 10.61
C GLY A 208 16.67 -8.12 9.89
N PHE A 209 16.63 -8.01 8.57
CA PHE A 209 15.51 -7.35 7.87
C PHE A 209 14.10 -7.86 8.27
N ASP A 210 13.92 -9.18 8.33
CA ASP A 210 12.63 -9.82 8.65
C ASP A 210 12.54 -10.36 10.09
N MET A 211 13.55 -10.11 10.94
CA MET A 211 13.54 -10.57 12.34
C MET A 211 12.53 -9.76 13.15
N PRO A 212 11.65 -10.40 13.95
CA PRO A 212 10.81 -9.68 14.90
C PRO A 212 11.68 -8.79 15.79
N HIS A 213 11.17 -7.63 16.20
CA HIS A 213 11.80 -6.90 17.29
C HIS A 213 11.93 -7.87 18.47
N ALA A 214 13.14 -8.01 19.02
CA ALA A 214 13.26 -8.62 20.34
C ALA A 214 12.35 -7.78 21.25
N MET A 215 11.25 -8.39 21.70
CA MET A 215 10.39 -7.76 22.70
C MET A 215 11.30 -7.36 23.87
N PRO A 216 11.19 -6.14 24.40
CA PRO A 216 11.91 -5.81 25.62
C PRO A 216 11.57 -6.87 26.65
N ALA A 217 12.59 -7.55 27.18
CA ALA A 217 12.41 -8.46 28.30
C ALA A 217 11.75 -7.66 29.42
N SER A 218 10.58 -8.13 29.85
CA SER A 218 9.83 -7.57 30.98
C SER A 218 10.62 -7.72 32.28
#